data_AF-A0A321LNK8-F1
#
_entry.id   AF-A0A321LNK8-F1
#
_cell.length_a   1.000
_cell.length_b   1.000
_cell.length_c   1.000
_cell.angle_alpha   90.00
_cell.angle_beta   90.00
_cell.angle_gamma   90.00
#
_symmetry.space_group_name_H-M   'P 1'
#
loop_
_entity.id
_entity.type
_entity.pdbx_description
1 polymer ?
#
loop_
_entity_poly.entity_id
_entity_poly.type
_entity_poly.pdbx_seq_one_letter_code
_entity_poly.pdbx_strand_id
1 'polypeptide(L)'
;MEDEAAQLLDADIVLPESAVKPGLKVPVVMYSVFGKGRRFRGPVVLGIREFSRKLEFESSYTLIEHAPDDSIQLEILPEALGQVRRLNDSISEGRYTELLELLGLDDSEKTQDEEVRTVEAALLADTSGHIVRYPYVNNQLNRLLARWAFKAATGGGFRLPAYALADDGYLVVHDGRLYAGSDWISKQQAIVALESKRGLCVRYPIRMCEDLLPIEHVGSTELIMQLNRSLDEQGCRTSYDLAGQIATQQLLLEGTYVLHSEAAKKNGGDFDFDWICILEENRFPRFVRKRFSLTNEFHQQKMKLRKAKSPWWNLEHVAIKARGNQIGMITDLKTSCLAAGRSDLAYQLVTELQKALDSLKHEVEPDAKIIADIRQQINPAPWLKYKNESRISDLPIHLDVDDTDRIGKLYNHVRKEIEDLLTAKLPIEEFKGLVSGEEVTRPMFDECRYVNSVYAAVVGRISERQDKLKADLDKAQAEWEAVRKGTDKELRKQKLQARRKAYSAHYHGEERAKQEMKAIISYVRVWAASKTENRMGWCQALNRVVCNGQGSGSILFHAFPQELVAKLAEQTGGKTVRVVVPEVTGMSIHRDSEGRSFLVEKIEGGEKQTFLFQYKDGQFFFG
;
A
#
# COMPACT_ATOMS: atom_id res chain seq x y z
N MET A 1 -3.87 28.84 -15.28
CA MET A 1 -4.65 30.08 -15.41
C MET A 1 -3.69 31.17 -15.84
N GLU A 2 -4.08 31.98 -16.82
CA GLU A 2 -3.30 33.12 -17.27
C GLU A 2 -3.58 34.35 -16.40
N ASP A 3 -2.56 35.18 -16.17
CA ASP A 3 -2.66 36.39 -15.35
C ASP A 3 -3.72 37.37 -15.87
N GLU A 4 -4.01 37.35 -17.17
CA GLU A 4 -5.02 38.20 -17.81
C GLU A 4 -6.44 37.93 -17.27
N ALA A 5 -6.79 36.67 -17.00
CA ALA A 5 -8.09 36.32 -16.44
C ALA A 5 -8.25 36.85 -15.01
N ALA A 6 -7.19 36.74 -14.21
CA ALA A 6 -7.12 37.25 -12.84
C ALA A 6 -7.24 38.79 -12.82
N GLN A 7 -6.51 39.47 -13.71
CA GLN A 7 -6.58 40.93 -13.88
C GLN A 7 -7.96 41.41 -14.30
N LEU A 8 -8.58 40.77 -15.30
CA LEU A 8 -9.92 41.12 -15.76
C LEU A 8 -10.99 40.92 -14.67
N LEU A 9 -10.78 39.92 -13.81
CA LEU A 9 -11.66 39.62 -12.68
C LEU A 9 -11.35 40.42 -11.41
N ASP A 10 -10.30 41.24 -11.40
CA ASP A 10 -9.80 41.95 -10.21
C ASP A 10 -9.64 40.99 -9.01
N ALA A 11 -8.93 39.89 -9.24
CA ALA A 11 -8.71 38.83 -8.27
C ALA A 11 -7.25 38.33 -8.31
N ASP A 12 -6.70 38.00 -7.14
CA ASP A 12 -5.35 37.41 -7.06
C ASP A 12 -5.35 35.91 -7.42
N ILE A 13 -6.43 35.20 -7.07
CA ILE A 13 -6.60 33.75 -7.29
C ILE A 13 -8.05 33.50 -7.68
N VAL A 14 -8.26 32.70 -8.73
CA VAL A 14 -9.58 32.20 -9.12
C VAL A 14 -9.56 30.68 -9.03
N LEU A 15 -10.53 30.12 -8.30
CA LEU A 15 -10.66 28.68 -8.07
C LEU A 15 -12.01 28.20 -8.60
N PRO A 16 -12.08 27.00 -9.21
CA PRO A 16 -13.36 26.40 -9.55
C PRO A 16 -14.11 26.02 -8.27
N GLU A 17 -15.45 26.08 -8.29
CA GLU A 17 -16.26 25.76 -7.10
C GLU A 17 -16.04 24.32 -6.61
N SER A 18 -15.73 23.40 -7.52
CA SER A 18 -15.35 22.01 -7.28
C SER A 18 -14.16 21.86 -6.31
N ALA A 19 -13.20 22.80 -6.35
CA ALA A 19 -11.97 22.75 -5.57
C ALA A 19 -12.11 23.38 -4.16
N VAL A 20 -13.24 23.99 -3.83
CA VAL A 20 -13.43 24.71 -2.56
C VAL A 20 -14.23 23.87 -1.55
N LYS A 21 -13.54 23.32 -0.54
CA LYS A 21 -14.16 22.57 0.57
C LYS A 21 -13.76 23.14 1.95
N PRO A 22 -14.71 23.32 2.89
CA PRO A 22 -16.15 23.12 2.73
C PRO A 22 -16.75 24.19 1.81
N GLY A 23 -17.73 23.80 1.00
CA GLY A 23 -18.42 24.72 0.10
C GLY A 23 -18.96 25.93 0.85
N LEU A 24 -18.64 27.13 0.36
CA LEU A 24 -19.03 28.40 0.96
C LEU A 24 -20.55 28.55 0.96
N LYS A 25 -21.17 28.64 2.15
CA LYS A 25 -22.60 28.91 2.30
C LYS A 25 -22.84 30.41 2.31
N VAL A 26 -23.30 30.97 1.18
CA VAL A 26 -23.69 32.38 1.10
C VAL A 26 -25.23 32.48 1.10
N PRO A 27 -25.85 33.38 1.89
CA PRO A 27 -27.28 33.62 1.84
C PRO A 27 -27.73 34.06 0.43
N VAL A 28 -28.84 33.51 -0.05
CA VAL A 28 -29.33 33.69 -1.42
C VAL A 28 -29.51 35.16 -1.83
N VAL A 29 -29.78 36.02 -0.86
CA VAL A 29 -30.01 37.46 -1.05
C VAL A 29 -28.74 38.22 -1.47
N MET A 30 -27.54 37.65 -1.28
CA MET A 30 -26.27 38.29 -1.65
C MET A 30 -25.82 37.96 -3.09
N TYR A 31 -26.44 37.00 -3.78
CA TYR A 31 -26.02 36.59 -5.14
C TYR A 31 -26.15 37.71 -6.18
N SER A 32 -27.09 38.64 -6.01
CA SER A 32 -27.29 39.76 -6.95
C SER A 32 -26.20 40.84 -6.86
N VAL A 33 -25.32 40.79 -5.85
CA VAL A 33 -24.28 41.81 -5.61
C VAL A 33 -22.92 41.42 -6.19
N PHE A 34 -22.64 40.13 -6.42
CA PHE A 34 -21.29 39.63 -6.73
C PHE A 34 -21.04 39.23 -8.20
N GLY A 35 -22.02 39.36 -9.10
CA GLY A 35 -21.88 38.95 -10.51
C GLY A 35 -21.79 37.42 -10.69
N LYS A 36 -21.30 36.95 -11.85
CA LYS A 36 -21.10 35.52 -12.15
C LYS A 36 -19.88 34.97 -11.38
N GLY A 37 -19.98 34.84 -10.06
CA GLY A 37 -18.92 34.29 -9.21
C GLY A 37 -19.05 34.70 -7.74
N ARG A 38 -18.19 34.14 -6.88
CA ARG A 38 -18.07 34.54 -5.46
C ARG A 38 -16.69 35.17 -5.26
N ARG A 39 -16.62 36.40 -4.74
CA ARG A 39 -15.36 37.10 -4.42
C ARG A 39 -15.12 37.12 -2.92
N PHE A 40 -13.87 36.96 -2.51
CA PHE A 40 -13.44 37.06 -1.12
C PHE A 40 -12.11 37.81 -1.05
N ARG A 41 -11.90 38.58 0.03
CA ARG A 41 -10.65 39.27 0.32
C ARG A 41 -10.19 38.91 1.73
N GLY A 42 -8.99 38.38 1.86
CA GLY A 42 -8.40 38.02 3.14
C GLY A 42 -7.02 37.38 2.96
N PRO A 43 -6.31 37.10 4.06
CA PRO A 43 -5.03 36.40 3.99
C PRO A 43 -5.22 34.98 3.44
N VAL A 44 -4.31 34.56 2.57
CA VAL A 44 -4.25 33.21 2.00
C VAL A 44 -2.93 32.57 2.40
N VAL A 45 -2.98 31.30 2.81
CA VAL A 45 -1.79 30.46 2.97
C VAL A 45 -1.81 29.42 1.87
N LEU A 46 -0.78 29.44 1.03
CA LEU A 46 -0.61 28.48 -0.05
C LEU A 46 0.43 27.45 0.35
N GLY A 47 0.10 26.17 0.16
CA GLY A 47 1.01 25.06 0.37
C GLY A 47 0.70 23.96 -0.63
N ILE A 48 1.74 23.32 -1.15
CA ILE A 48 1.61 22.18 -2.05
C ILE A 48 1.68 20.91 -1.20
N ARG A 49 0.59 20.14 -1.20
CA ARG A 49 0.55 18.83 -0.53
C ARG A 49 0.88 17.71 -1.51
N GLU A 50 0.23 17.72 -2.68
CA GLU A 50 0.39 16.74 -3.75
C GLU A 50 0.27 17.44 -5.11
N PHE A 51 0.79 16.82 -6.16
CA PHE A 51 0.74 17.29 -7.54
C PHE A 51 0.56 16.10 -8.50
N SER A 52 -0.05 16.35 -9.67
CA SER A 52 -0.33 15.29 -10.64
C SER A 52 0.98 14.80 -11.25
N ARG A 53 1.11 13.49 -11.45
CA ARG A 53 2.32 12.86 -11.99
C ARG A 53 1.96 11.52 -12.62
N LYS A 54 2.86 10.99 -13.43
CA LYS A 54 2.73 9.61 -13.94
C LYS A 54 2.76 8.64 -12.76
N LEU A 55 1.68 7.86 -12.61
CA LEU A 55 1.56 6.83 -11.60
C LEU A 55 1.07 5.54 -12.23
N GLU A 56 1.38 4.44 -11.55
CA GLU A 56 0.83 3.14 -11.84
C GLU A 56 0.34 2.50 -10.55
N PHE A 57 -0.84 1.88 -10.59
CA PHE A 57 -1.38 1.09 -9.50
C PHE A 57 -1.32 -0.40 -9.85
N GLU A 58 -0.98 -1.22 -8.86
CA GLU A 58 -1.08 -2.66 -9.00
C GLU A 58 -2.54 -3.11 -9.09
N SER A 59 -2.79 -4.10 -9.92
CA SER A 59 -4.04 -4.86 -9.94
C SER A 59 -4.30 -5.57 -8.61
N SER A 60 -5.55 -5.91 -8.36
CA SER A 60 -5.98 -6.55 -7.12
C SER A 60 -7.08 -7.57 -7.37
N TYR A 61 -7.24 -8.51 -6.45
CA TYR A 61 -8.33 -9.49 -6.51
C TYR A 61 -9.72 -8.83 -6.46
N THR A 62 -9.87 -7.67 -5.82
CA THR A 62 -11.15 -6.93 -5.78
C THR A 62 -11.50 -6.24 -7.11
N LEU A 63 -10.51 -6.05 -7.99
CA LEU A 63 -10.77 -5.67 -9.37
C LEU A 63 -11.12 -6.90 -10.22
N ILE A 64 -10.27 -7.92 -10.18
CA ILE A 64 -10.40 -9.05 -11.12
C ILE A 64 -11.51 -10.03 -10.75
N GLU A 65 -12.05 -9.98 -9.53
CA GLU A 65 -13.29 -10.71 -9.17
C GLU A 65 -14.49 -10.28 -10.02
N HIS A 66 -14.40 -9.16 -10.74
CA HIS A 66 -15.40 -8.67 -11.69
C HIS A 66 -15.09 -8.99 -13.16
N ALA A 67 -13.92 -9.57 -13.46
CA ALA A 67 -13.56 -10.00 -14.82
C ALA A 67 -14.42 -11.20 -15.27
N PRO A 68 -14.81 -11.30 -16.55
CA PRO A 68 -15.41 -12.52 -17.08
C PRO A 68 -14.38 -13.65 -17.18
N ASP A 69 -14.83 -14.92 -17.21
CA ASP A 69 -13.94 -16.11 -17.21
C ASP A 69 -12.97 -16.12 -18.39
N ASP A 70 -13.43 -15.73 -19.57
CA ASP A 70 -12.60 -15.69 -20.77
C ASP A 70 -11.52 -14.61 -20.68
N SER A 71 -11.78 -13.47 -20.03
CA SER A 71 -10.75 -12.49 -19.70
C SER A 71 -9.74 -13.02 -18.69
N ILE A 72 -10.19 -13.73 -17.65
CA ILE A 72 -9.28 -14.34 -16.68
C ILE A 72 -8.32 -15.32 -17.38
N GLN A 73 -8.82 -16.16 -18.27
CA GLN A 73 -8.04 -17.19 -18.96
C GLN A 73 -7.14 -16.62 -20.07
N LEU A 74 -7.64 -15.67 -20.86
CA LEU A 74 -6.99 -15.24 -22.11
C LEU A 74 -6.25 -13.91 -21.98
N GLU A 75 -6.48 -13.14 -20.91
CA GLU A 75 -5.87 -11.82 -20.72
C GLU A 75 -5.09 -11.77 -19.40
N ILE A 76 -5.72 -12.09 -18.27
CA ILE A 76 -5.11 -11.92 -16.93
C ILE A 76 -4.10 -13.03 -16.61
N LEU A 77 -4.43 -14.30 -16.87
CA LEU A 77 -3.52 -15.41 -16.62
C LEU A 77 -2.21 -15.30 -17.43
N PRO A 78 -2.23 -14.98 -18.74
CA PRO A 78 -1.01 -14.74 -19.51
C PRO A 78 -0.13 -13.62 -18.94
N GLU A 79 -0.72 -12.52 -18.47
CA GLU A 79 0.00 -11.43 -17.79
C GLU A 79 0.67 -11.93 -16.51
N ALA A 80 -0.07 -12.64 -15.65
CA ALA A 80 0.47 -13.21 -14.42
C ALA A 80 1.63 -14.17 -14.69
N LEU A 81 1.48 -15.08 -15.67
CA LEU A 81 2.55 -16.00 -16.07
C LEU A 81 3.74 -15.27 -16.71
N GLY A 82 3.51 -14.16 -17.41
CA GLY A 82 4.56 -13.28 -17.89
C GLY A 82 5.39 -12.69 -16.76
N GLN A 83 4.75 -12.24 -15.69
CA GLN A 83 5.42 -11.75 -14.48
C GLN A 83 6.23 -12.86 -13.79
N VAL A 84 5.69 -14.08 -13.71
CA VAL A 84 6.42 -15.25 -13.16
C VAL A 84 7.65 -15.58 -13.98
N ARG A 85 7.55 -15.59 -15.32
CA ARG A 85 8.72 -15.80 -16.19
C ARG A 85 9.78 -14.73 -15.98
N ARG A 86 9.37 -13.45 -15.97
CA ARG A 86 10.29 -12.33 -15.68
C ARG A 86 10.97 -12.49 -14.33
N LEU A 87 10.24 -12.93 -13.29
CA LEU A 87 10.83 -13.19 -11.98
C LEU A 87 11.91 -14.28 -12.05
N ASN A 88 11.59 -15.41 -12.68
CA ASN A 88 12.50 -16.56 -12.82
C ASN A 88 13.77 -16.16 -13.59
N ASP A 89 13.61 -15.44 -14.70
CA ASP A 89 14.74 -14.95 -15.51
C ASP A 89 15.59 -13.97 -14.70
N SER A 90 14.97 -13.01 -14.00
CA SER A 90 15.70 -12.02 -13.18
C SER A 90 16.52 -12.65 -12.06
N ILE A 91 16.01 -13.70 -11.41
CA ILE A 91 16.75 -14.41 -10.35
C ILE A 91 17.85 -15.29 -10.95
N SER A 92 17.53 -16.08 -11.98
CA SER A 92 18.49 -17.03 -12.57
C SER A 92 19.67 -16.34 -13.26
N GLU A 93 19.45 -15.16 -13.84
CA GLU A 93 20.49 -14.37 -14.52
C GLU A 93 21.12 -13.28 -13.65
N GLY A 94 20.69 -13.16 -12.38
CA GLY A 94 21.22 -12.14 -11.46
C GLY A 94 20.85 -10.69 -11.84
N ARG A 95 19.74 -10.49 -12.58
CA ARG A 95 19.24 -9.16 -12.97
C ARG A 95 18.46 -8.53 -11.80
N TYR A 96 19.16 -8.19 -10.72
CA TYR A 96 18.53 -7.71 -9.49
C TYR A 96 17.77 -6.38 -9.64
N THR A 97 18.16 -5.50 -10.56
CA THR A 97 17.38 -4.29 -10.85
C THR A 97 15.96 -4.65 -11.32
N GLU A 98 15.83 -5.60 -12.25
CA GLU A 98 14.53 -6.06 -12.76
C GLU A 98 13.74 -6.79 -11.66
N LEU A 99 14.41 -7.56 -10.80
CA LEU A 99 13.79 -8.19 -9.64
C LEU A 99 13.19 -7.13 -8.70
N LEU A 100 13.94 -6.08 -8.40
CA LEU A 100 13.50 -5.00 -7.51
C LEU A 100 12.33 -4.22 -8.12
N GLU A 101 12.36 -3.93 -9.42
CA GLU A 101 11.23 -3.36 -10.17
C GLU A 101 9.98 -4.24 -10.06
N LEU A 102 10.10 -5.56 -10.27
CA LEU A 102 8.98 -6.50 -10.15
C LEU A 102 8.38 -6.53 -8.74
N LEU A 103 9.23 -6.39 -7.72
CA LEU A 103 8.82 -6.35 -6.31
C LEU A 103 8.27 -4.97 -5.88
N GLY A 104 8.24 -3.98 -6.79
CA GLY A 104 7.76 -2.63 -6.51
C GLY A 104 8.72 -1.79 -5.68
N LEU A 105 10.03 -2.02 -5.82
CA LEU A 105 11.10 -1.36 -5.06
C LEU A 105 11.94 -0.39 -5.89
N ASP A 106 11.51 -0.09 -7.11
CA ASP A 106 12.18 0.76 -8.10
C ASP A 106 12.23 2.25 -7.75
N ASP A 107 11.34 2.73 -6.90
CA ASP A 107 11.23 4.15 -6.58
C ASP A 107 11.87 4.47 -5.22
N SER A 108 13.08 5.07 -5.24
CA SER A 108 13.91 5.45 -4.09
C SER A 108 13.22 6.41 -3.10
N GLU A 109 12.19 7.14 -3.55
CA GLU A 109 11.45 8.11 -2.73
C GLU A 109 10.21 7.52 -2.05
N LYS A 110 9.69 6.37 -2.52
CA LYS A 110 8.45 5.77 -2.00
C LYS A 110 8.65 4.74 -0.89
N THR A 111 9.73 3.96 -0.91
CA THR A 111 9.98 2.93 0.12
C THR A 111 10.56 3.58 1.36
N GLN A 112 9.68 3.90 2.32
CA GLN A 112 10.03 4.35 3.67
C GLN A 112 10.50 3.21 4.59
N ASP A 113 10.41 1.95 4.12
CA ASP A 113 10.85 0.78 4.88
C ASP A 113 12.38 0.61 4.79
N GLU A 114 13.07 0.98 5.86
CA GLU A 114 14.53 0.90 6.00
C GLU A 114 15.08 -0.52 5.81
N GLU A 115 14.36 -1.54 6.26
CA GLU A 115 14.81 -2.93 6.13
C GLU A 115 14.85 -3.34 4.66
N VAL A 116 13.83 -2.92 3.91
CA VAL A 116 13.72 -3.18 2.47
C VAL A 116 14.81 -2.45 1.70
N ARG A 117 15.08 -1.18 2.03
CA ARG A 117 16.18 -0.39 1.42
C ARG A 117 17.55 -0.99 1.64
N THR A 118 17.78 -1.55 2.82
CA THR A 118 19.05 -2.18 3.14
C THR A 118 19.26 -3.45 2.31
N VAL A 119 18.20 -4.23 2.10
CA VAL A 119 18.22 -5.44 1.25
C VAL A 119 18.42 -5.09 -0.22
N GLU A 120 17.73 -4.07 -0.71
CA GLU A 120 17.90 -3.52 -2.06
C GLU A 120 19.36 -3.09 -2.31
N ALA A 121 19.92 -2.29 -1.41
CA ALA A 121 21.30 -1.82 -1.49
C ALA A 121 22.30 -3.00 -1.49
N ALA A 122 22.07 -4.02 -0.67
CA ALA A 122 22.92 -5.21 -0.64
C ALA A 122 22.87 -6.00 -1.95
N LEU A 123 21.68 -6.16 -2.54
CA LEU A 123 21.52 -6.83 -3.84
C LEU A 123 22.21 -6.06 -4.98
N LEU A 124 22.06 -4.73 -5.02
CA LEU A 124 22.67 -3.90 -6.06
C LEU A 124 24.20 -3.79 -5.92
N ALA A 125 24.72 -3.94 -4.70
CA ALA A 125 26.14 -3.94 -4.41
C ALA A 125 26.83 -5.28 -4.69
N ASP A 126 26.10 -6.39 -4.81
CA ASP A 126 26.66 -7.72 -5.05
C ASP A 126 26.42 -8.19 -6.48
N THR A 127 27.47 -8.21 -7.29
CA THR A 127 27.43 -8.79 -8.64
C THR A 127 27.70 -10.30 -8.67
N SER A 128 28.19 -10.88 -7.56
CA SER A 128 28.51 -12.31 -7.48
C SER A 128 27.27 -13.20 -7.30
N GLY A 129 26.18 -12.59 -6.83
CA GLY A 129 24.92 -13.26 -6.50
C GLY A 129 24.99 -14.15 -5.26
N HIS A 130 25.96 -13.94 -4.39
CA HIS A 130 26.13 -14.68 -3.14
C HIS A 130 25.25 -14.11 -2.01
N ILE A 131 25.05 -12.78 -1.99
CA ILE A 131 24.34 -12.07 -0.92
C ILE A 131 22.87 -12.45 -0.83
N VAL A 132 22.24 -12.84 -1.95
CA VAL A 132 20.86 -13.31 -2.01
C VAL A 132 20.63 -14.58 -1.16
N ARG A 133 21.72 -15.33 -0.89
CA ARG A 133 21.72 -16.53 -0.06
C ARG A 133 22.06 -16.25 1.41
N TYR A 134 22.43 -15.01 1.75
CA TYR A 134 22.68 -14.60 3.13
C TYR A 134 21.38 -14.73 3.94
N PRO A 135 21.35 -15.41 5.10
CA PRO A 135 20.11 -15.77 5.77
C PRO A 135 19.13 -14.60 6.02
N TYR A 136 19.63 -13.45 6.49
CA TYR A 136 18.80 -12.24 6.67
C TYR A 136 18.23 -11.70 5.35
N VAL A 137 19.07 -11.49 4.34
CA VAL A 137 18.67 -10.97 3.02
C VAL A 137 17.64 -11.90 2.38
N ASN A 138 17.93 -13.19 2.40
CA ASN A 138 17.05 -14.23 1.88
C ASN A 138 15.69 -14.27 2.61
N ASN A 139 15.67 -14.11 3.94
CA ASN A 139 14.42 -14.04 4.71
C ASN A 139 13.57 -12.82 4.32
N GLN A 140 14.19 -11.66 4.11
CA GLN A 140 13.46 -10.45 3.71
C GLN A 140 12.94 -10.55 2.27
N LEU A 141 13.74 -11.09 1.35
CA LEU A 141 13.30 -11.33 -0.01
C LEU A 141 12.16 -12.35 -0.08
N ASN A 142 12.20 -13.41 0.73
CA ASN A 142 11.10 -14.36 0.83
C ASN A 142 9.78 -13.70 1.27
N ARG A 143 9.83 -12.71 2.19
CA ARG A 143 8.64 -11.95 2.59
C ARG A 143 8.08 -11.11 1.46
N LEU A 144 8.96 -10.43 0.72
CA LEU A 144 8.57 -9.62 -0.44
C LEU A 144 7.99 -10.50 -1.55
N LEU A 145 8.64 -11.62 -1.85
CA LEU A 145 8.19 -12.57 -2.85
C LEU A 145 6.89 -13.27 -2.46
N ALA A 146 6.67 -13.61 -1.18
CA ALA A 146 5.41 -14.20 -0.74
C ALA A 146 4.23 -13.23 -0.98
N ARG A 147 4.41 -11.95 -0.65
CA ARG A 147 3.40 -10.90 -0.92
C ARG A 147 3.18 -10.71 -2.41
N TRP A 148 4.26 -10.62 -3.18
CA TRP A 148 4.19 -10.51 -4.64
C TRP A 148 3.50 -11.72 -5.27
N ALA A 149 3.86 -12.94 -4.86
CA ALA A 149 3.31 -14.20 -5.36
C ALA A 149 1.82 -14.30 -5.08
N PHE A 150 1.40 -13.93 -3.86
CA PHE A 150 0.00 -13.84 -3.51
C PHE A 150 -0.75 -12.85 -4.42
N LYS A 151 -0.21 -11.65 -4.66
CA LYS A 151 -0.80 -10.64 -5.55
C LYS A 151 -0.84 -11.09 -7.00
N ALA A 152 0.23 -11.69 -7.52
CA ALA A 152 0.28 -12.22 -8.87
C ALA A 152 -0.76 -13.34 -9.07
N ALA A 153 -0.84 -14.26 -8.12
CA ALA A 153 -1.74 -15.41 -8.18
C ALA A 153 -3.23 -15.06 -7.95
N THR A 154 -3.53 -13.95 -7.26
CA THR A 154 -4.92 -13.57 -6.93
C THR A 154 -5.42 -12.30 -7.61
N GLY A 155 -4.52 -11.43 -8.06
CA GLY A 155 -4.82 -10.14 -8.69
C GLY A 155 -4.34 -10.02 -10.13
N GLY A 156 -3.53 -10.97 -10.62
CA GLY A 156 -2.98 -10.97 -11.98
C GLY A 156 -1.60 -10.30 -12.10
N GLY A 157 -1.18 -9.49 -11.13
CA GLY A 157 0.17 -8.93 -11.07
C GLY A 157 0.50 -7.87 -12.13
N PHE A 158 -0.49 -7.41 -12.91
CA PHE A 158 -0.31 -6.33 -13.87
C PHE A 158 -0.49 -4.94 -13.23
N ARG A 159 0.14 -3.93 -13.83
CA ARG A 159 0.02 -2.52 -13.44
C ARG A 159 -0.97 -1.78 -14.35
N LEU A 160 -1.63 -0.78 -13.78
CA LEU A 160 -2.64 0.08 -14.41
C LEU A 160 -2.19 1.54 -14.35
N PRO A 161 -2.25 2.30 -15.45
CA PRO A 161 -1.95 3.72 -15.41
C PRO A 161 -2.93 4.43 -14.48
N ALA A 162 -2.39 5.31 -13.62
CA ALA A 162 -3.11 6.01 -12.58
C ALA A 162 -2.93 7.53 -12.70
N TYR A 163 -3.99 8.26 -12.33
CA TYR A 163 -4.14 9.67 -12.62
C TYR A 163 -4.89 10.38 -11.49
N ALA A 164 -4.56 11.66 -11.29
CA ALA A 164 -5.31 12.53 -10.41
C ALA A 164 -6.60 12.94 -11.11
N LEU A 165 -7.72 12.83 -10.42
CA LEU A 165 -9.00 13.20 -10.98
C LEU A 165 -9.13 14.73 -11.08
N ALA A 166 -9.50 15.21 -12.26
CA ALA A 166 -9.68 16.64 -12.54
C ALA A 166 -11.06 16.88 -13.18
N ASP A 167 -11.57 18.10 -13.04
CA ASP A 167 -12.77 18.53 -13.76
C ASP A 167 -12.42 18.99 -15.18
N ASP A 168 -13.43 19.10 -16.03
CA ASP A 168 -13.32 19.60 -17.41
C ASP A 168 -13.40 21.13 -17.48
N GLY A 169 -13.08 21.81 -16.38
CA GLY A 169 -13.11 23.26 -16.28
C GLY A 169 -12.06 23.95 -17.13
N TYR A 170 -12.42 25.05 -17.77
CA TYR A 170 -11.46 25.96 -18.39
C TYR A 170 -11.84 27.42 -18.14
N LEU A 171 -10.82 28.29 -18.16
CA LEU A 171 -10.96 29.74 -18.04
C LEU A 171 -9.93 30.43 -18.91
N VAL A 172 -10.38 31.30 -19.83
CA VAL A 172 -9.49 32.02 -20.75
C VAL A 172 -10.02 33.41 -21.08
N VAL A 173 -9.12 34.35 -21.34
CA VAL A 173 -9.46 35.67 -21.90
C VAL A 173 -9.19 35.65 -23.39
N HIS A 174 -10.17 36.10 -24.18
CA HIS A 174 -10.02 36.27 -25.62
C HIS A 174 -10.77 37.52 -26.07
N ASP A 175 -10.12 38.39 -26.85
CA ASP A 175 -10.64 39.70 -27.28
C ASP A 175 -11.20 40.56 -26.12
N GLY A 176 -10.49 40.57 -24.99
CA GLY A 176 -10.89 41.34 -23.79
C GLY A 176 -12.15 40.82 -23.10
N ARG A 177 -12.61 39.61 -23.43
CA ARG A 177 -13.76 38.95 -22.81
C ARG A 177 -13.33 37.64 -22.17
N LEU A 178 -13.97 37.32 -21.04
CA LEU A 178 -13.73 36.08 -20.32
C LEU A 178 -14.65 34.97 -20.85
N TYR A 179 -14.07 33.82 -21.18
CA TYR A 179 -14.78 32.59 -21.52
C TYR A 179 -14.46 31.51 -20.48
N ALA A 180 -15.49 30.75 -20.10
CA ALA A 180 -15.36 29.70 -19.12
C ALA A 180 -16.33 28.56 -19.43
N GLY A 181 -15.94 27.33 -19.12
CA GLY A 181 -16.79 26.15 -19.24
C GLY A 181 -16.49 25.15 -18.14
N SER A 182 -17.49 24.33 -17.81
CA SER A 182 -17.42 23.22 -16.85
C SER A 182 -18.58 22.27 -17.15
N ASP A 183 -18.41 20.98 -16.90
CA ASP A 183 -19.40 19.93 -17.17
C ASP A 183 -19.94 19.97 -18.62
N TRP A 184 -19.07 20.25 -19.58
CA TRP A 184 -19.41 20.39 -20.99
C TRP A 184 -19.08 19.15 -21.81
N ILE A 185 -18.20 18.26 -21.34
CA ILE A 185 -17.99 16.95 -21.96
C ILE A 185 -19.11 15.98 -21.60
N SER A 186 -19.29 14.92 -22.40
CA SER A 186 -20.28 13.89 -22.11
C SER A 186 -19.95 13.14 -20.81
N LYS A 187 -20.99 12.68 -20.09
CA LYS A 187 -20.84 11.85 -18.87
C LYS A 187 -20.21 10.48 -19.13
N GLN A 188 -20.14 10.06 -20.40
CA GLN A 188 -19.51 8.82 -20.83
C GLN A 188 -18.09 9.04 -21.39
N GLN A 189 -17.60 10.28 -21.36
CA GLN A 189 -16.31 10.66 -21.93
C GLN A 189 -15.34 11.14 -20.86
N ALA A 190 -14.05 11.00 -21.15
CA ALA A 190 -12.96 11.60 -20.39
C ALA A 190 -11.87 12.16 -21.30
N ILE A 191 -11.14 13.14 -20.78
CA ILE A 191 -9.94 13.68 -21.41
C ILE A 191 -8.74 13.14 -20.64
N VAL A 192 -7.84 12.46 -21.34
CA VAL A 192 -6.64 11.85 -20.77
C VAL A 192 -5.58 11.67 -21.85
N ALA A 193 -4.31 11.82 -21.49
CA ALA A 193 -3.18 11.46 -22.34
C ALA A 193 -2.97 9.93 -22.36
N LEU A 194 -3.90 9.20 -22.98
CA LEU A 194 -3.88 7.74 -23.13
C LEU A 194 -4.28 7.33 -24.55
N GLU A 195 -3.59 6.34 -25.13
CA GLU A 195 -3.87 5.87 -26.50
C GLU A 195 -5.15 5.03 -26.61
N SER A 196 -5.52 4.32 -25.54
CA SER A 196 -6.70 3.45 -25.54
C SER A 196 -7.98 4.28 -25.71
N LYS A 197 -8.80 3.97 -26.73
CA LYS A 197 -10.06 4.72 -26.99
C LYS A 197 -11.15 4.48 -25.95
N ARG A 198 -11.10 3.34 -25.27
CA ARG A 198 -12.04 2.98 -24.20
C ARG A 198 -11.28 2.41 -23.02
N GLY A 199 -11.86 2.55 -21.84
CA GLY A 199 -11.35 1.93 -20.63
C GLY A 199 -12.39 1.90 -19.52
N LEU A 200 -12.03 1.24 -18.42
CA LEU A 200 -12.80 1.33 -17.17
C LEU A 200 -12.06 2.26 -16.23
N CYS A 201 -12.73 3.33 -15.81
CA CYS A 201 -12.26 4.22 -14.76
C CYS A 201 -12.53 3.58 -13.40
N VAL A 202 -11.46 3.25 -12.68
CA VAL A 202 -11.50 2.48 -11.43
C VAL A 202 -11.05 3.33 -10.27
N ARG A 203 -11.87 3.40 -9.22
CA ARG A 203 -11.50 4.00 -7.93
C ARG A 203 -11.58 2.97 -6.82
N TYR A 204 -10.56 2.92 -5.98
CA TYR A 204 -10.55 2.05 -4.81
C TYR A 204 -11.20 2.75 -3.60
N PRO A 205 -11.92 2.01 -2.73
CA PRO A 205 -12.21 0.57 -2.81
C PRO A 205 -13.31 0.22 -3.83
N ILE A 206 -13.15 -0.91 -4.53
CA ILE A 206 -14.14 -1.44 -5.48
C ILE A 206 -15.18 -2.26 -4.71
N ARG A 207 -16.42 -1.78 -4.69
CA ARG A 207 -17.51 -2.42 -3.94
C ARG A 207 -18.25 -3.40 -4.84
N MET A 208 -18.51 -3.00 -6.09
CA MET A 208 -19.30 -3.75 -7.06
C MET A 208 -18.82 -3.54 -8.49
N CYS A 209 -19.32 -4.34 -9.43
CA CYS A 209 -18.96 -4.25 -10.84
C CYS A 209 -19.31 -2.87 -11.44
N GLU A 210 -20.37 -2.24 -10.95
CA GLU A 210 -20.83 -0.92 -11.39
C GLU A 210 -19.86 0.22 -11.01
N ASP A 211 -18.98 0.01 -10.01
CA ASP A 211 -17.90 0.95 -9.68
C ASP A 211 -16.82 0.98 -10.76
N LEU A 212 -16.78 -0.02 -11.66
CA LEU A 212 -15.93 0.02 -12.84
C LEU A 212 -16.65 0.85 -13.91
N LEU A 213 -16.37 2.15 -13.97
CA LEU A 213 -17.11 3.08 -14.81
C LEU A 213 -16.63 2.96 -16.28
N PRO A 214 -17.48 2.54 -17.24
CA PRO A 214 -17.09 2.47 -18.64
C PRO A 214 -17.01 3.87 -19.25
N ILE A 215 -15.85 4.23 -19.80
CA ILE A 215 -15.57 5.57 -20.33
C ILE A 215 -14.90 5.49 -21.71
N GLU A 216 -15.33 6.36 -22.60
CA GLU A 216 -14.70 6.64 -23.88
C GLU A 216 -13.68 7.78 -23.72
N HIS A 217 -12.46 7.59 -24.21
CA HIS A 217 -11.41 8.61 -24.13
C HIS A 217 -11.45 9.48 -25.38
N VAL A 218 -11.56 10.79 -25.19
CA VAL A 218 -11.63 11.78 -26.26
C VAL A 218 -10.24 12.05 -26.79
N GLY A 219 -10.01 11.79 -28.09
CA GLY A 219 -8.74 12.11 -28.74
C GLY A 219 -8.56 13.61 -28.95
N SER A 220 -7.32 14.08 -29.09
CA SER A 220 -6.98 15.52 -29.15
C SER A 220 -7.75 16.28 -30.24
N THR A 221 -7.90 15.70 -31.43
CA THR A 221 -8.66 16.34 -32.53
C THR A 221 -10.13 16.49 -32.19
N GLU A 222 -10.74 15.45 -31.63
CA GLU A 222 -12.15 15.49 -31.21
C GLU A 222 -12.34 16.48 -30.06
N LEU A 223 -11.42 16.51 -29.10
CA LEU A 223 -11.43 17.44 -27.99
C LEU A 223 -11.46 18.90 -28.48
N ILE A 224 -10.55 19.26 -29.40
CA ILE A 224 -10.49 20.60 -29.97
C ILE A 224 -11.79 20.93 -30.70
N MET A 225 -12.35 19.98 -31.47
CA MET A 225 -13.63 20.19 -32.16
C MET A 225 -14.82 20.40 -31.20
N GLN A 226 -14.91 19.60 -30.13
CA GLN A 226 -15.97 19.74 -29.14
C GLN A 226 -15.83 21.07 -28.37
N LEU A 227 -14.60 21.44 -28.00
CA LEU A 227 -14.32 22.70 -27.31
C LEU A 227 -14.57 23.92 -28.21
N ASN A 228 -14.20 23.84 -29.48
CA ASN A 228 -14.49 24.88 -30.48
C ASN A 228 -15.99 25.16 -30.56
N ARG A 229 -16.81 24.09 -30.62
CA ARG A 229 -18.27 24.20 -30.62
C ARG A 229 -18.78 24.87 -29.35
N SER A 230 -18.29 24.47 -28.18
CA SER A 230 -18.66 25.08 -26.89
C SER A 230 -18.32 26.58 -26.84
N LEU A 231 -17.16 26.97 -27.39
CA LEU A 231 -16.74 28.38 -27.50
C LEU A 231 -17.58 29.16 -28.52
N ASP A 232 -17.92 28.55 -29.66
CA ASP A 232 -18.79 29.14 -30.69
C ASP A 232 -20.19 29.43 -30.13
N GLU A 233 -20.75 28.49 -29.35
CA GLU A 233 -22.04 28.64 -28.66
C GLU A 233 -22.01 29.78 -27.62
N GLN A 234 -20.82 30.08 -27.07
CA GLN A 234 -20.59 31.24 -26.20
C GLN A 234 -20.33 32.55 -26.97
N GLY A 235 -20.24 32.50 -28.30
CA GLY A 235 -20.05 33.65 -29.18
C GLY A 235 -18.58 34.01 -29.48
N CYS A 236 -17.63 33.11 -29.24
CA CYS A 236 -16.21 33.30 -29.53
C CYS A 236 -15.88 32.98 -31.00
N ARG A 237 -15.53 33.98 -31.82
CA ARG A 237 -15.37 33.84 -33.29
C ARG A 237 -14.01 33.30 -33.77
N THR A 238 -13.00 33.19 -32.89
CA THR A 238 -11.62 32.75 -33.22
C THR A 238 -11.30 31.42 -32.52
N SER A 239 -12.26 30.50 -32.53
CA SER A 239 -12.35 29.40 -31.57
C SER A 239 -11.33 28.27 -31.76
N TYR A 240 -10.76 28.05 -32.95
CA TYR A 240 -10.01 26.80 -33.20
C TYR A 240 -8.60 26.81 -32.61
N ASP A 241 -7.84 27.89 -32.84
CA ASP A 241 -6.51 28.05 -32.26
C ASP A 241 -6.60 28.19 -30.73
N LEU A 242 -7.60 28.94 -30.26
CA LEU A 242 -7.91 29.10 -28.84
C LEU A 242 -8.30 27.76 -28.19
N ALA A 243 -9.13 26.96 -28.84
CA ALA A 243 -9.49 25.62 -28.37
C ALA A 243 -8.26 24.70 -28.30
N GLY A 244 -7.34 24.78 -29.27
CA GLY A 244 -6.06 24.07 -29.23
C GLY A 244 -5.20 24.45 -28.03
N GLN A 245 -5.14 25.76 -27.70
CA GLN A 245 -4.40 26.28 -26.55
C GLN A 245 -5.02 25.79 -25.23
N ILE A 246 -6.34 25.96 -25.05
CA ILE A 246 -7.05 25.49 -23.85
C ILE A 246 -6.90 23.98 -23.67
N ALA A 247 -7.09 23.20 -24.75
CA ALA A 247 -6.97 21.75 -24.71
C ALA A 247 -5.59 21.32 -24.19
N THR A 248 -4.52 21.97 -24.68
CA THR A 248 -3.14 21.61 -24.32
C THR A 248 -2.73 22.12 -22.94
N GLN A 249 -3.16 23.34 -22.57
CA GLN A 249 -2.66 24.03 -21.38
C GLN A 249 -3.53 23.85 -20.13
N GLN A 250 -4.80 23.46 -20.28
CA GLN A 250 -5.75 23.38 -19.17
C GLN A 250 -6.40 22.00 -19.01
N LEU A 251 -6.57 21.23 -20.10
CA LEU A 251 -7.36 19.99 -20.08
C LEU A 251 -6.51 18.71 -20.21
N LEU A 252 -5.52 18.69 -21.11
CA LEU A 252 -4.58 17.58 -21.28
C LEU A 252 -3.36 17.72 -20.36
N LEU A 253 -3.62 17.93 -19.06
CA LEU A 253 -2.56 18.08 -18.07
C LEU A 253 -1.85 16.74 -17.80
N GLU A 254 -0.56 16.80 -17.50
CA GLU A 254 0.21 15.60 -17.19
C GLU A 254 -0.28 14.95 -15.89
N GLY A 255 -0.53 13.64 -15.96
CA GLY A 255 -0.94 12.85 -14.80
C GLY A 255 -2.37 13.12 -14.33
N THR A 256 -3.24 13.73 -15.15
CA THR A 256 -4.66 13.95 -14.84
C THR A 256 -5.59 13.08 -15.67
N TYR A 257 -6.77 12.82 -15.11
CA TYR A 257 -7.90 12.19 -15.78
C TYR A 257 -9.12 13.08 -15.59
N VAL A 258 -9.52 13.74 -16.66
CA VAL A 258 -10.55 14.77 -16.62
C VAL A 258 -11.91 14.12 -16.87
N LEU A 259 -12.84 14.33 -15.93
CA LEU A 259 -14.20 13.82 -15.99
C LEU A 259 -15.23 14.93 -15.75
N HIS A 260 -16.42 14.74 -16.32
CA HIS A 260 -17.61 15.44 -15.89
C HIS A 260 -17.90 15.12 -14.40
N SER A 261 -18.26 16.13 -13.61
CA SER A 261 -18.56 16.04 -12.17
C SER A 261 -19.56 14.94 -11.79
N GLU A 262 -20.63 14.71 -12.57
CA GLU A 262 -21.61 13.66 -12.29
C GLU A 262 -21.05 12.25 -12.58
N ALA A 263 -20.11 12.12 -13.52
CA ALA A 263 -19.41 10.85 -13.77
C ALA A 263 -18.45 10.53 -12.62
N ALA A 264 -17.66 11.52 -12.18
CA ALA A 264 -16.80 11.41 -10.99
C ALA A 264 -17.61 10.95 -9.76
N LYS A 265 -18.73 11.65 -9.49
CA LYS A 265 -19.64 11.35 -8.38
C LYS A 265 -20.28 9.96 -8.45
N LYS A 266 -20.56 9.45 -9.65
CA LYS A 266 -21.05 8.07 -9.87
C LYS A 266 -19.99 7.04 -9.49
N ASN A 267 -18.71 7.32 -9.78
CA ASN A 267 -17.56 6.53 -9.30
C ASN A 267 -17.26 6.75 -7.79
N GLY A 268 -18.17 7.43 -7.09
CA GLY A 268 -18.00 7.87 -5.70
C GLY A 268 -16.96 8.98 -5.51
N GLY A 269 -16.32 9.42 -6.59
CA GLY A 269 -15.24 10.39 -6.67
C GLY A 269 -15.67 11.84 -6.53
N ASP A 270 -14.69 12.68 -6.24
CA ASP A 270 -14.76 14.11 -6.47
C ASP A 270 -13.36 14.69 -6.77
N PHE A 271 -13.24 16.00 -6.87
CA PHE A 271 -12.01 16.68 -7.34
C PHE A 271 -11.15 17.22 -6.19
N ASP A 272 -11.16 16.58 -5.01
CA ASP A 272 -10.23 16.91 -3.90
C ASP A 272 -8.90 16.13 -3.94
N PHE A 273 -8.48 15.80 -5.15
CA PHE A 273 -7.26 15.04 -5.45
C PHE A 273 -7.40 13.51 -5.30
N ASP A 274 -8.60 12.99 -5.60
CA ASP A 274 -8.83 11.55 -5.74
C ASP A 274 -7.94 10.95 -6.84
N TRP A 275 -7.32 9.81 -6.54
CA TRP A 275 -6.59 9.03 -7.54
C TRP A 275 -7.46 7.91 -8.11
N ILE A 276 -7.42 7.76 -9.43
CA ILE A 276 -8.09 6.68 -10.17
C ILE A 276 -7.06 5.92 -11.00
N CYS A 277 -7.37 4.68 -11.39
CA CYS A 277 -6.61 3.94 -12.39
C CYS A 277 -7.49 3.46 -13.53
N ILE A 278 -6.88 3.20 -14.69
CA ILE A 278 -7.60 2.86 -15.92
C ILE A 278 -7.29 1.43 -16.34
N LEU A 279 -8.34 0.61 -16.49
CA LEU A 279 -8.24 -0.67 -17.20
C LEU A 279 -8.46 -0.42 -18.70
N GLU A 280 -7.40 -0.56 -19.48
CA GLU A 280 -7.37 -0.20 -20.89
C GLU A 280 -7.97 -1.29 -21.80
N GLU A 281 -8.82 -0.90 -22.76
CA GLU A 281 -9.37 -1.88 -23.72
C GLU A 281 -8.29 -2.50 -24.59
N ASN A 282 -7.24 -1.75 -24.94
CA ASN A 282 -6.15 -2.27 -25.77
C ASN A 282 -5.43 -3.48 -25.13
N ARG A 283 -5.40 -3.55 -23.80
CA ARG A 283 -4.76 -4.64 -23.04
C ARG A 283 -5.76 -5.69 -22.56
N PHE A 284 -6.97 -5.26 -22.17
CA PHE A 284 -8.00 -6.13 -21.60
C PHE A 284 -9.34 -6.01 -22.35
N PRO A 285 -9.38 -6.30 -23.67
CA PRO A 285 -10.55 -6.02 -24.49
C PRO A 285 -11.81 -6.77 -24.04
N ARG A 286 -11.71 -8.01 -23.57
CA ARG A 286 -12.86 -8.81 -23.11
C ARG A 286 -13.42 -8.26 -21.81
N PHE A 287 -12.55 -7.90 -20.86
CA PHE A 287 -12.99 -7.31 -19.60
C PHE A 287 -13.72 -5.99 -19.85
N VAL A 288 -13.11 -5.07 -20.61
CA VAL A 288 -13.70 -3.77 -20.89
C VAL A 288 -15.04 -3.93 -21.64
N ARG A 289 -15.08 -4.73 -22.71
CA ARG A 289 -16.32 -4.98 -23.46
C ARG A 289 -17.44 -5.56 -22.62
N LYS A 290 -17.12 -6.47 -21.69
CA LYS A 290 -18.11 -7.04 -20.78
C LYS A 290 -18.80 -5.93 -19.99
N ARG A 291 -18.05 -5.02 -19.38
CA ARG A 291 -18.64 -3.93 -18.58
C ARG A 291 -19.42 -2.92 -19.43
N PHE A 292 -18.93 -2.59 -20.64
CA PHE A 292 -19.66 -1.74 -21.60
C PHE A 292 -20.99 -2.34 -22.06
N SER A 293 -21.10 -3.68 -22.10
CA SER A 293 -22.34 -4.37 -22.50
C SER A 293 -23.43 -4.42 -21.41
N LEU A 294 -23.10 -4.09 -20.16
CA LEU A 294 -24.05 -4.15 -19.05
C LEU A 294 -24.93 -2.88 -19.01
N THR A 295 -26.24 -3.08 -19.10
CA THR A 295 -27.26 -2.01 -19.10
C THR A 295 -28.02 -1.88 -17.78
N ASN A 296 -28.13 -2.96 -17.01
CA ASN A 296 -28.78 -2.96 -15.69
C ASN A 296 -27.77 -2.56 -14.62
N GLU A 297 -27.94 -1.36 -14.06
CA GLU A 297 -27.03 -0.82 -13.06
C GLU A 297 -27.67 -0.86 -11.67
N PHE A 298 -27.05 -1.58 -10.74
CA PHE A 298 -27.39 -1.43 -9.33
C PHE A 298 -27.01 -0.02 -8.87
N HIS A 299 -28.01 0.80 -8.57
CA HIS A 299 -27.82 2.15 -8.06
C HIS A 299 -28.03 2.17 -6.55
N GLN A 300 -26.93 2.24 -5.80
CA GLN A 300 -27.03 2.54 -4.38
C GLN A 300 -27.45 4.01 -4.21
N GLN A 301 -28.67 4.25 -3.70
CA GLN A 301 -29.09 5.60 -3.36
C GLN A 301 -28.19 6.15 -2.25
N LYS A 302 -27.51 7.27 -2.51
CA LYS A 302 -26.76 8.00 -1.47
C LYS A 302 -27.74 8.39 -0.36
N MET A 303 -27.64 7.75 0.79
CA MET A 303 -28.36 8.20 1.98
C MET A 303 -27.76 9.54 2.41
N LYS A 304 -28.55 10.61 2.48
CA LYS A 304 -28.12 11.88 3.08
C LYS A 304 -28.05 11.69 4.60
N LEU A 305 -26.94 11.12 5.06
CA LEU A 305 -26.72 10.79 6.46
C LEU A 305 -26.23 12.02 7.22
N ARG A 306 -26.76 12.21 8.43
CA ARG A 306 -26.34 13.30 9.32
C ARG A 306 -24.84 13.15 9.59
N LYS A 307 -24.08 14.23 9.35
CA LYS A 307 -22.67 14.28 9.73
C LYS A 307 -22.57 14.14 11.25
N ALA A 308 -21.70 13.24 11.69
CA ALA A 308 -21.41 13.08 13.11
C ALA A 308 -20.81 14.40 13.64
N LYS A 309 -21.41 14.94 14.71
CA LYS A 309 -20.86 16.09 15.42
C LYS A 309 -20.00 15.57 16.56
N SER A 310 -18.69 15.48 16.35
CA SER A 310 -17.75 15.18 17.42
C SER A 310 -17.19 16.49 18.00
N PRO A 311 -17.34 16.76 19.30
CA PRO A 311 -16.59 17.82 19.93
C PRO A 311 -15.09 17.57 19.81
N TRP A 312 -14.30 18.63 19.63
CA TRP A 312 -12.85 18.54 19.43
C TRP A 312 -12.10 17.88 20.60
N TRP A 313 -12.72 17.78 21.78
CA TRP A 313 -12.17 17.14 22.99
C TRP A 313 -12.49 15.65 23.14
N ASN A 314 -13.14 14.99 22.17
CA ASN A 314 -13.49 13.56 22.27
C ASN A 314 -12.61 12.67 21.35
N LEU A 315 -11.29 12.93 21.39
CA LEU A 315 -10.29 12.24 20.58
C LEU A 315 -10.24 10.75 20.88
N GLU A 316 -10.44 10.35 22.14
CA GLU A 316 -10.40 8.96 22.60
C GLU A 316 -11.51 8.13 21.96
N HIS A 317 -12.72 8.68 21.89
CA HIS A 317 -13.86 7.99 21.26
C HIS A 317 -13.66 7.85 19.75
N VAL A 318 -13.18 8.90 19.08
CA VAL A 318 -12.86 8.85 17.65
C VAL A 318 -11.75 7.84 17.38
N ALA A 319 -10.71 7.81 18.23
CA ALA A 319 -9.61 6.85 18.14
C ALA A 319 -10.08 5.40 18.34
N ILE A 320 -10.98 5.15 19.30
CA ILE A 320 -11.59 3.82 19.51
C ILE A 320 -12.41 3.39 18.29
N LYS A 321 -13.21 4.30 17.72
CA LYS A 321 -14.01 4.01 16.52
C LYS A 321 -13.13 3.74 15.29
N ALA A 322 -12.03 4.48 15.15
CA ALA A 322 -11.07 4.31 14.06
C ALA A 322 -10.27 2.99 14.12
N ARG A 323 -10.18 2.33 15.28
CA ARG A 323 -9.49 1.04 15.43
C ARG A 323 -10.24 -0.15 14.80
N GLY A 324 -11.50 0.00 14.42
CA GLY A 324 -12.30 -1.10 13.89
C GLY A 324 -11.88 -1.55 12.49
N ASN A 325 -11.60 -2.85 12.31
CA ASN A 325 -11.35 -3.45 10.98
C ASN A 325 -12.64 -4.00 10.32
N GLN A 326 -13.75 -3.26 10.40
CA GLN A 326 -15.02 -3.72 9.81
C GLN A 326 -14.98 -3.72 8.28
N ILE A 327 -14.31 -2.74 7.68
CA ILE A 327 -14.19 -2.61 6.21
C ILE A 327 -13.53 -3.87 5.62
N GLY A 328 -12.38 -4.29 6.15
CA GLY A 328 -11.67 -5.48 5.68
C GLY A 328 -12.47 -6.75 5.87
N MET A 329 -13.11 -6.94 7.03
CA MET A 329 -13.95 -8.11 7.29
C MET A 329 -15.17 -8.21 6.37
N ILE A 330 -15.82 -7.10 6.05
CA ILE A 330 -16.98 -7.08 5.13
C ILE A 330 -16.51 -7.33 3.70
N THR A 331 -15.36 -6.75 3.32
CA THR A 331 -14.75 -6.96 1.99
C THR A 331 -14.41 -8.44 1.77
N ASP A 332 -13.79 -9.10 2.74
CA ASP A 332 -13.43 -10.51 2.64
C ASP A 332 -14.66 -11.42 2.55
N LEU A 333 -15.72 -11.08 3.28
CA LEU A 333 -16.98 -11.81 3.19
C LEU A 333 -17.66 -11.59 1.82
N LYS A 334 -17.62 -10.36 1.28
CA LYS A 334 -18.12 -10.03 -0.06
C LYS A 334 -17.39 -10.85 -1.12
N THR A 335 -16.06 -10.84 -1.11
CA THR A 335 -15.22 -11.62 -2.02
C THR A 335 -15.51 -13.12 -1.88
N SER A 336 -15.71 -13.62 -0.66
CA SER A 336 -16.11 -15.02 -0.44
C SER A 336 -17.51 -15.34 -1.01
N CYS A 337 -18.46 -14.40 -0.96
CA CYS A 337 -19.77 -14.57 -1.60
C CYS A 337 -19.63 -14.68 -3.12
N LEU A 338 -18.77 -13.85 -3.74
CA LEU A 338 -18.50 -13.89 -5.18
C LEU A 338 -17.80 -15.20 -5.58
N ALA A 339 -16.81 -15.65 -4.81
CA ALA A 339 -16.15 -16.93 -5.01
C ALA A 339 -17.14 -18.12 -4.94
N ALA A 340 -18.14 -18.05 -4.07
CA ALA A 340 -19.21 -19.05 -3.95
C ALA A 340 -20.37 -18.88 -4.95
N GLY A 341 -20.25 -17.95 -5.92
CA GLY A 341 -21.31 -17.69 -6.91
C GLY A 341 -22.58 -17.02 -6.34
N ARG A 342 -22.53 -16.49 -5.11
CA ARG A 342 -23.63 -15.84 -4.39
C ARG A 342 -23.57 -14.32 -4.49
N SER A 343 -23.63 -13.82 -5.73
CA SER A 343 -23.65 -12.38 -6.01
C SER A 343 -24.79 -11.66 -5.29
N ASP A 344 -25.94 -12.31 -5.11
CA ASP A 344 -27.08 -11.79 -4.34
C ASP A 344 -26.70 -11.39 -2.90
N LEU A 345 -25.86 -12.19 -2.23
CA LEU A 345 -25.38 -11.88 -0.89
C LEU A 345 -24.25 -10.84 -0.93
N ALA A 346 -23.40 -10.89 -1.96
CA ALA A 346 -22.35 -9.88 -2.16
C ALA A 346 -22.94 -8.47 -2.30
N TYR A 347 -24.02 -8.30 -3.08
CA TYR A 347 -24.70 -7.00 -3.24
C TYR A 347 -25.39 -6.51 -1.96
N GLN A 348 -25.85 -7.40 -1.08
CA GLN A 348 -26.31 -6.99 0.25
C GLN A 348 -25.16 -6.40 1.08
N LEU A 349 -23.97 -7.02 1.02
CA LEU A 349 -22.78 -6.54 1.72
C LEU A 349 -22.21 -5.24 1.15
N VAL A 350 -22.47 -4.88 -0.11
CA VAL A 350 -22.10 -3.56 -0.67
C VAL A 350 -22.69 -2.43 0.17
N THR A 351 -23.94 -2.59 0.62
CA THR A 351 -24.60 -1.58 1.46
C THR A 351 -23.93 -1.46 2.83
N GLU A 352 -23.57 -2.59 3.43
CA GLU A 352 -22.91 -2.62 4.73
C GLU A 352 -21.46 -2.11 4.66
N LEU A 353 -20.76 -2.39 3.56
CA LEU A 353 -19.43 -1.86 3.28
C LEU A 353 -19.46 -0.33 3.17
N GLN A 354 -20.47 0.23 2.49
CA GLN A 354 -20.64 1.69 2.39
C GLN A 354 -20.87 2.33 3.77
N LYS A 355 -21.74 1.74 4.60
CA LYS A 355 -21.96 2.21 5.97
C LYS A 355 -20.67 2.16 6.80
N ALA A 356 -19.83 1.13 6.62
CA ALA A 356 -18.54 1.02 7.30
C ALA A 356 -17.60 2.16 6.91
N LEU A 357 -17.51 2.47 5.61
CA LEU A 357 -16.71 3.58 5.07
C LEU A 357 -17.17 4.94 5.59
N ASP A 358 -18.49 5.14 5.71
CA ASP A 358 -19.08 6.39 6.16
C ASP A 358 -19.13 6.56 7.68
N SER A 359 -18.93 5.49 8.45
CA SER A 359 -19.17 5.46 9.90
C SER A 359 -18.33 6.46 10.72
N LEU A 360 -17.16 6.88 10.22
CA LEU A 360 -16.34 7.91 10.87
C LEU A 360 -16.87 9.33 10.62
N LYS A 361 -17.45 9.58 9.45
CA LYS A 361 -17.93 10.92 9.02
C LYS A 361 -19.41 11.12 9.35
N HIS A 362 -20.18 10.04 9.40
CA HIS A 362 -21.62 10.02 9.49
C HIS A 362 -22.10 9.14 10.65
N GLU A 363 -23.27 9.44 11.19
CA GLU A 363 -23.92 8.65 12.26
C GLU A 363 -24.53 7.36 11.70
N VAL A 364 -23.68 6.48 11.14
CA VAL A 364 -24.08 5.17 10.60
C VAL A 364 -23.12 4.07 11.03
N GLU A 365 -23.67 2.87 11.12
CA GLU A 365 -22.90 1.65 11.40
C GLU A 365 -23.45 0.49 10.57
N PRO A 366 -22.60 -0.49 10.20
CA PRO A 366 -23.05 -1.71 9.55
C PRO A 366 -24.00 -2.54 10.41
N ASP A 367 -24.96 -3.20 9.78
CA ASP A 367 -25.87 -4.14 10.42
C ASP A 367 -25.16 -5.47 10.72
N ALA A 368 -24.82 -5.67 11.98
CA ALA A 368 -24.14 -6.87 12.46
C ALA A 368 -24.95 -8.16 12.23
N LYS A 369 -26.29 -8.08 12.19
CA LYS A 369 -27.16 -9.25 11.99
C LYS A 369 -27.09 -9.72 10.54
N ILE A 370 -27.21 -8.81 9.57
CA ILE A 370 -27.06 -9.13 8.14
C ILE A 370 -25.71 -9.79 7.87
N ILE A 371 -24.62 -9.21 8.40
CA ILE A 371 -23.27 -9.75 8.24
C ILE A 371 -23.15 -11.15 8.86
N ALA A 372 -23.73 -11.37 10.05
CA ALA A 372 -23.70 -12.66 10.73
C ALA A 372 -24.51 -13.73 9.98
N ASP A 373 -25.68 -13.38 9.44
CA ASP A 373 -26.56 -14.29 8.71
C ASP A 373 -25.93 -14.72 7.37
N ILE A 374 -25.29 -13.80 6.64
CA ILE A 374 -24.54 -14.12 5.42
C ILE A 374 -23.33 -15.01 5.74
N ARG A 375 -22.59 -14.70 6.81
CA ARG A 375 -21.43 -15.49 7.24
C ARG A 375 -21.77 -16.93 7.62
N GLN A 376 -23.01 -17.22 8.00
CA GLN A 376 -23.46 -18.59 8.26
C GLN A 376 -23.71 -19.39 6.97
N GLN A 377 -23.99 -18.71 5.86
CA GLN A 377 -24.29 -19.33 4.57
C GLN A 377 -23.05 -19.56 3.70
N ILE A 378 -21.98 -18.78 3.92
CA ILE A 378 -20.83 -18.72 3.02
C ILE A 378 -19.56 -19.24 3.70
N ASN A 379 -18.84 -20.13 3.01
CA ASN A 379 -17.48 -20.49 3.40
C ASN A 379 -16.50 -19.41 2.93
N PRO A 380 -15.51 -19.03 3.74
CA PRO A 380 -14.46 -18.12 3.30
C PRO A 380 -13.72 -18.68 2.08
N ALA A 381 -13.39 -17.83 1.12
CA ALA A 381 -12.57 -18.23 -0.02
C ALA A 381 -11.20 -18.77 0.48
N PRO A 382 -10.77 -19.98 0.06
CA PRO A 382 -9.62 -20.67 0.65
C PRO A 382 -8.31 -19.90 0.60
N TRP A 383 -8.14 -19.06 -0.41
CA TRP A 383 -6.92 -18.28 -0.65
C TRP A 383 -6.81 -17.04 0.26
N LEU A 384 -7.92 -16.47 0.75
CA LEU A 384 -7.91 -15.21 1.51
C LEU A 384 -7.09 -15.25 2.81
N LYS A 385 -6.94 -16.42 3.43
CA LYS A 385 -6.17 -16.57 4.68
C LYS A 385 -4.65 -16.41 4.48
N TYR A 386 -4.16 -16.53 3.24
CA TYR A 386 -2.73 -16.51 2.93
C TYR A 386 -2.18 -15.12 2.56
N LYS A 387 -2.99 -14.06 2.69
CA LYS A 387 -2.60 -12.66 2.37
C LYS A 387 -1.33 -12.17 3.08
N ASN A 388 -1.08 -12.71 4.27
CA ASN A 388 -0.02 -12.24 5.17
C ASN A 388 1.10 -13.28 5.35
N GLU A 389 1.16 -14.31 4.50
CA GLU A 389 2.25 -15.27 4.59
C GLU A 389 3.61 -14.63 4.31
N SER A 390 4.62 -15.14 5.01
CA SER A 390 5.96 -14.54 5.02
C SER A 390 6.96 -15.29 4.14
N ARG A 391 6.57 -16.45 3.60
CA ARG A 391 7.40 -17.30 2.74
C ARG A 391 6.54 -17.85 1.61
N ILE A 392 7.16 -18.05 0.45
CA ILE A 392 6.50 -18.66 -0.71
C ILE A 392 6.08 -20.10 -0.39
N SER A 393 6.89 -20.83 0.38
CA SER A 393 6.59 -22.19 0.83
C SER A 393 5.36 -22.29 1.74
N ASP A 394 4.98 -21.21 2.42
CA ASP A 394 3.77 -21.16 3.24
C ASP A 394 2.50 -20.97 2.37
N LEU A 395 2.65 -20.57 1.10
CA LEU A 395 1.58 -20.50 0.11
C LEU A 395 1.34 -21.89 -0.50
N PRO A 396 0.16 -22.52 -0.32
CA PRO A 396 -0.10 -23.86 -0.85
C PRO A 396 0.02 -23.92 -2.37
N ILE A 397 0.67 -24.95 -2.89
CA ILE A 397 0.79 -25.15 -4.35
C ILE A 397 -0.59 -25.30 -5.01
N HIS A 398 -1.54 -25.89 -4.28
CA HIS A 398 -2.90 -26.13 -4.72
C HIS A 398 -3.89 -25.89 -3.60
N LEU A 399 -5.04 -25.31 -3.96
CA LEU A 399 -6.19 -25.08 -3.10
C LEU A 399 -7.40 -25.84 -3.65
N ASP A 400 -8.15 -26.47 -2.76
CA ASP A 400 -9.47 -27.01 -3.07
C ASP A 400 -10.46 -25.85 -3.17
N VAL A 401 -10.98 -25.58 -4.36
CA VAL A 401 -11.78 -24.40 -4.69
C VAL A 401 -13.02 -24.79 -5.48
N ASP A 402 -14.12 -24.12 -5.21
CA ASP A 402 -15.39 -24.35 -5.92
C ASP A 402 -15.28 -23.94 -7.39
N ASP A 403 -16.16 -24.49 -8.23
CA ASP A 403 -16.17 -24.17 -9.66
C ASP A 403 -16.45 -22.70 -9.98
N THR A 404 -17.14 -22.02 -9.07
CA THR A 404 -17.44 -20.59 -9.14
C THR A 404 -16.29 -19.70 -8.67
N ASP A 405 -15.27 -20.25 -8.00
CA ASP A 405 -14.15 -19.49 -7.46
C ASP A 405 -13.06 -19.27 -8.52
N ARG A 406 -13.32 -18.28 -9.38
CA ARG A 406 -12.45 -17.92 -10.50
C ARG A 406 -11.06 -17.46 -10.05
N ILE A 407 -10.98 -16.80 -8.89
CA ILE A 407 -9.71 -16.34 -8.32
C ILE A 407 -8.92 -17.50 -7.75
N GLY A 408 -9.58 -18.42 -7.04
CA GLY A 408 -8.97 -19.67 -6.59
C GLY A 408 -8.44 -20.52 -7.75
N LYS A 409 -9.18 -20.58 -8.87
CA LYS A 409 -8.72 -21.21 -10.11
C LYS A 409 -7.49 -20.50 -10.67
N LEU A 410 -7.49 -19.17 -10.79
CA LEU A 410 -6.32 -18.41 -11.23
C LEU A 410 -5.11 -18.69 -10.33
N TYR A 411 -5.32 -18.68 -9.01
CA TYR A 411 -4.30 -18.98 -8.01
C TYR A 411 -3.64 -20.33 -8.29
N ASN A 412 -4.43 -21.39 -8.46
CA ASN A 412 -3.91 -22.74 -8.75
C ASN A 412 -3.11 -22.81 -10.05
N HIS A 413 -3.42 -21.98 -11.05
CA HIS A 413 -2.68 -21.94 -12.31
C HIS A 413 -1.37 -21.17 -12.21
N VAL A 414 -1.34 -20.07 -11.45
CA VAL A 414 -0.14 -19.22 -11.32
C VAL A 414 0.81 -19.79 -10.27
N ARG A 415 0.29 -20.21 -9.11
CA ARG A 415 1.09 -20.65 -7.97
C ARG A 415 1.95 -21.87 -8.30
N LYS A 416 1.47 -22.81 -9.13
CA LYS A 416 2.24 -23.99 -9.57
C LYS A 416 3.48 -23.64 -10.40
N GLU A 417 3.50 -22.47 -11.04
CA GLU A 417 4.60 -21.99 -11.88
C GLU A 417 5.61 -21.14 -11.09
N ILE A 418 5.25 -20.73 -9.86
CA ILE A 418 6.15 -20.01 -8.97
C ILE A 418 7.00 -21.03 -8.20
N GLU A 419 8.24 -21.18 -8.64
CA GLU A 419 9.23 -21.99 -7.95
C GLU A 419 9.62 -21.39 -6.58
N ASP A 420 10.12 -22.22 -5.68
CA ASP A 420 10.72 -21.73 -4.43
C ASP A 420 12.17 -21.27 -4.69
N LEU A 421 12.27 -20.16 -5.43
CA LEU A 421 13.51 -19.63 -6.03
C LEU A 421 14.58 -19.25 -4.99
N LEU A 422 14.21 -19.11 -3.71
CA LEU A 422 15.08 -18.66 -2.63
C LEU A 422 15.33 -19.73 -1.55
N THR A 423 15.04 -21.00 -1.82
CA THR A 423 15.21 -22.08 -0.84
C THR A 423 16.65 -22.33 -0.40
N ALA A 424 17.64 -22.05 -1.24
CA ALA A 424 19.04 -22.32 -0.94
C ALA A 424 19.68 -21.20 -0.09
N LYS A 425 19.30 -21.10 1.18
CA LYS A 425 20.06 -20.34 2.18
C LYS A 425 21.41 -21.00 2.41
N LEU A 426 22.48 -20.22 2.41
CA LEU A 426 23.78 -20.71 2.84
C LEU A 426 23.94 -20.56 4.36
N PRO A 427 24.70 -21.45 5.02
CA PRO A 427 25.08 -21.26 6.42
C PRO A 427 25.74 -19.90 6.61
N ILE A 428 25.45 -19.24 7.75
CA ILE A 428 26.01 -17.91 8.04
C ILE A 428 27.55 -17.93 8.05
N GLU A 429 28.15 -19.08 8.34
CA GLU A 429 29.60 -19.28 8.36
C GLU A 429 30.29 -19.04 7.01
N GLU A 430 29.59 -19.28 5.90
CA GLU A 430 30.10 -19.05 4.53
C GLU A 430 30.38 -17.55 4.28
N PHE A 431 29.80 -16.66 5.08
CA PHE A 431 29.93 -15.21 4.93
C PHE A 431 31.01 -14.58 5.82
N LYS A 432 31.88 -15.39 6.45
CA LYS A 432 33.01 -14.90 7.27
C LYS A 432 33.93 -13.94 6.50
N GLY A 433 34.09 -14.16 5.19
CA GLY A 433 34.94 -13.35 4.30
C GLY A 433 34.29 -12.08 3.75
N LEU A 434 32.99 -11.87 4.02
CA LEU A 434 32.20 -10.76 3.47
C LEU A 434 32.79 -9.37 3.79
N VAL A 435 33.43 -9.25 4.96
CA VAL A 435 34.18 -8.05 5.34
C VAL A 435 35.57 -8.50 5.78
N SER A 436 36.60 -8.07 5.05
CA SER A 436 37.98 -8.46 5.26
C SER A 436 38.96 -7.34 4.88
N GLY A 437 40.17 -7.38 5.43
CA GLY A 437 41.26 -6.45 5.09
C GLY A 437 41.47 -5.33 6.10
N GLU A 438 40.65 -5.25 7.14
CA GLU A 438 40.72 -4.19 8.15
C GLU A 438 41.52 -4.61 9.38
N GLU A 439 42.11 -3.62 10.05
CA GLU A 439 42.73 -3.81 11.37
C GLU A 439 41.66 -4.04 12.43
N VAL A 440 41.69 -5.22 13.07
CA VAL A 440 40.73 -5.59 14.12
C VAL A 440 41.46 -5.89 15.42
N THR A 441 41.02 -5.25 16.49
CA THR A 441 41.62 -5.40 17.82
C THR A 441 40.82 -6.36 18.70
N ARG A 442 41.44 -6.88 19.78
CA ARG A 442 40.75 -7.74 20.76
C ARG A 442 39.57 -7.03 21.46
N PRO A 443 39.68 -5.76 21.89
CA PRO A 443 38.55 -5.02 22.43
C PRO A 443 37.34 -4.96 21.50
N MET A 444 37.57 -4.82 20.17
CA MET A 444 36.48 -4.83 19.19
C MET A 444 35.72 -6.15 19.22
N PHE A 445 36.42 -7.29 19.27
CA PHE A 445 35.78 -8.60 19.35
C PHE A 445 34.99 -8.79 20.63
N ASP A 446 35.55 -8.42 21.77
CA ASP A 446 34.92 -8.64 23.07
C ASP A 446 33.63 -7.80 23.19
N GLU A 447 33.65 -6.56 22.70
CA GLU A 447 32.46 -5.72 22.66
C GLU A 447 31.43 -6.21 21.63
N CYS A 448 31.85 -6.62 20.42
CA CYS A 448 30.93 -7.19 19.42
C CYS A 448 30.27 -8.48 19.93
N ARG A 449 31.01 -9.36 20.64
CA ARG A 449 30.44 -10.55 21.29
C ARG A 449 29.40 -10.19 22.32
N TYR A 450 29.68 -9.20 23.17
CA TYR A 450 28.74 -8.72 24.17
C TYR A 450 27.45 -8.23 23.52
N VAL A 451 27.54 -7.30 22.56
CA VAL A 451 26.35 -6.72 21.89
C VAL A 451 25.59 -7.78 21.09
N ASN A 452 26.28 -8.68 20.40
CA ASN A 452 25.63 -9.79 19.69
C ASN A 452 24.90 -10.75 20.66
N SER A 453 25.47 -11.02 21.84
CA SER A 453 24.82 -11.86 22.85
C SER A 453 23.54 -11.22 23.42
N VAL A 454 23.57 -9.90 23.65
CA VAL A 454 22.39 -9.12 24.04
C VAL A 454 21.30 -9.22 22.98
N TYR A 455 21.65 -8.91 21.73
CA TYR A 455 20.72 -8.93 20.60
C TYR A 455 20.11 -10.33 20.41
N ALA A 456 20.95 -11.37 20.41
CA ALA A 456 20.50 -12.75 20.25
C ALA A 456 19.54 -13.18 21.37
N ALA A 457 19.81 -12.81 22.63
CA ALA A 457 18.95 -13.15 23.76
C ALA A 457 17.56 -12.47 23.65
N VAL A 458 17.52 -11.19 23.26
CA VAL A 458 16.25 -10.47 23.07
C VAL A 458 15.46 -11.05 21.90
N VAL A 459 16.10 -11.24 20.74
CA VAL A 459 15.45 -11.74 19.53
C VAL A 459 14.96 -13.17 19.73
N GLY A 460 15.75 -14.04 20.36
CA GLY A 460 15.35 -15.42 20.69
C GLY A 460 14.09 -15.46 21.55
N ARG A 461 14.06 -14.67 22.64
CA ARG A 461 12.87 -14.54 23.51
C ARG A 461 11.63 -14.04 22.75
N ILE A 462 11.80 -13.06 21.87
CA ILE A 462 10.69 -12.55 21.04
C ILE A 462 10.17 -13.68 20.14
N SER A 463 11.07 -14.40 19.45
CA SER A 463 10.71 -15.49 18.54
C SER A 463 9.96 -16.60 19.26
N GLU A 464 10.50 -17.12 20.36
CA GLU A 464 9.87 -18.20 21.14
C GLU A 464 8.46 -17.83 21.60
N ARG A 465 8.26 -16.58 22.03
CA ARG A 465 6.94 -16.07 22.43
C ARG A 465 5.98 -15.99 21.23
N GLN A 466 6.45 -15.51 20.08
CA GLN A 466 5.62 -15.43 18.86
C GLN A 466 5.23 -16.83 18.37
N ASP A 467 6.18 -17.77 18.32
CA ASP A 467 5.94 -19.15 17.88
C ASP A 467 4.88 -19.83 18.77
N LYS A 468 4.96 -19.62 20.08
CA LYS A 468 3.95 -20.13 21.02
C LYS A 468 2.57 -19.51 20.77
N LEU A 469 2.48 -18.19 20.61
CA LEU A 469 1.21 -17.50 20.35
C LEU A 469 0.59 -17.92 19.02
N LYS A 470 1.41 -18.14 17.98
CA LYS A 470 0.97 -18.62 16.67
C LYS A 470 0.46 -20.06 16.78
N ALA A 471 1.20 -20.95 17.42
CA ALA A 471 0.76 -22.33 17.65
C ALA A 471 -0.56 -22.40 18.44
N ASP A 472 -0.72 -21.55 19.47
CA ASP A 472 -1.98 -21.45 20.23
C ASP A 472 -3.15 -20.97 19.36
N LEU A 473 -2.91 -20.00 18.47
CA LEU A 473 -3.90 -19.51 17.51
C LEU A 473 -4.28 -20.60 16.49
N ASP A 474 -3.30 -21.25 15.88
CA ASP A 474 -3.50 -22.30 14.88
C ASP A 474 -4.30 -23.47 15.47
N LYS A 475 -3.96 -23.87 16.69
CA LYS A 475 -4.72 -24.87 17.45
C LYS A 475 -6.16 -24.43 17.70
N ALA A 476 -6.37 -23.21 18.22
CA ALA A 476 -7.71 -22.70 18.49
C ALA A 476 -8.56 -22.53 17.22
N GLN A 477 -7.93 -22.20 16.10
CA GLN A 477 -8.55 -22.12 14.78
C GLN A 477 -9.00 -23.51 14.31
N ALA A 478 -8.12 -24.51 14.35
CA ALA A 478 -8.44 -25.89 13.96
C ALA A 478 -9.58 -26.48 14.82
N GLU A 479 -9.54 -26.27 16.14
CA GLU A 479 -10.60 -26.70 17.06
C GLU A 479 -11.95 -26.04 16.74
N TRP A 480 -11.94 -24.75 16.37
CA TRP A 480 -13.16 -24.05 15.94
C TRP A 480 -13.70 -24.59 14.61
N GLU A 481 -12.84 -24.81 13.63
CA GLU A 481 -13.22 -25.33 12.32
C GLU A 481 -13.91 -26.69 12.42
N ALA A 482 -13.40 -27.57 13.29
CA ALA A 482 -13.97 -28.89 13.55
C ALA A 482 -15.41 -28.82 14.09
N VAL A 483 -15.74 -27.82 14.92
CA VAL A 483 -17.06 -27.72 15.58
C VAL A 483 -18.00 -26.71 14.92
N ARG A 484 -17.52 -25.86 14.01
CA ARG A 484 -18.27 -24.70 13.48
C ARG A 484 -19.61 -25.08 12.86
N LYS A 485 -19.67 -26.22 12.16
CA LYS A 485 -20.89 -26.75 11.50
C LYS A 485 -21.71 -27.67 12.42
N GLY A 486 -21.27 -27.89 13.66
CA GLY A 486 -21.96 -28.74 14.63
C GLY A 486 -23.26 -28.13 15.17
N THR A 487 -24.09 -28.99 15.73
CA THR A 487 -25.38 -28.65 16.35
C THR A 487 -25.24 -28.15 17.80
N ASP A 488 -24.13 -28.46 18.48
CA ASP A 488 -23.86 -28.02 19.85
C ASP A 488 -23.50 -26.52 19.90
N LYS A 489 -24.47 -25.71 20.33
CA LYS A 489 -24.34 -24.26 20.42
C LYS A 489 -23.36 -23.82 21.51
N GLU A 490 -23.30 -24.50 22.64
CA GLU A 490 -22.43 -24.09 23.76
C GLU A 490 -20.98 -24.44 23.45
N LEU A 491 -20.71 -25.62 22.89
CA LEU A 491 -19.37 -25.99 22.43
C LEU A 491 -18.87 -25.02 21.35
N ARG A 492 -19.73 -24.67 20.39
CA ARG A 492 -19.40 -23.66 19.36
C ARG A 492 -19.06 -22.30 19.97
N LYS A 493 -19.87 -21.83 20.91
CA LYS A 493 -19.64 -20.54 21.60
C LYS A 493 -18.32 -20.57 22.37
N GLN A 494 -18.05 -21.65 23.09
CA GLN A 494 -16.80 -21.85 23.84
C GLN A 494 -15.57 -21.82 22.92
N LYS A 495 -15.57 -22.62 21.84
CA LYS A 495 -14.45 -22.66 20.88
C LYS A 495 -14.27 -21.35 20.13
N LEU A 496 -15.36 -20.65 19.78
CA LEU A 496 -15.29 -19.32 19.19
C LEU A 496 -14.66 -18.30 20.14
N GLN A 497 -15.00 -18.34 21.43
CA GLN A 497 -14.39 -17.47 22.45
C GLN A 497 -12.90 -17.78 22.64
N ALA A 498 -12.52 -19.05 22.70
CA ALA A 498 -11.13 -19.47 22.78
C ALA A 498 -10.32 -18.95 21.58
N ARG A 499 -10.85 -19.12 20.36
CA ARG A 499 -10.25 -18.58 19.12
C ARG A 499 -10.09 -17.07 19.16
N ARG A 500 -11.11 -16.32 19.61
CA ARG A 500 -11.03 -14.85 19.73
C ARG A 500 -9.96 -14.42 20.75
N LYS A 501 -9.85 -15.14 21.87
CA LYS A 501 -8.83 -14.89 22.89
C LYS A 501 -7.42 -15.16 22.35
N ALA A 502 -7.21 -16.29 21.67
CA ALA A 502 -5.94 -16.62 21.03
C ALA A 502 -5.55 -15.61 19.95
N TYR A 503 -6.51 -15.19 19.10
CA TYR A 503 -6.28 -14.17 18.09
C TYR A 503 -5.87 -12.83 18.70
N SER A 504 -6.59 -12.36 19.73
CA SER A 504 -6.25 -11.13 20.44
C SER A 504 -4.87 -11.22 21.11
N ALA A 505 -4.54 -12.36 21.72
CA ALA A 505 -3.23 -12.58 22.34
C ALA A 505 -2.10 -12.58 21.30
N HIS A 506 -2.29 -13.24 20.15
CA HIS A 506 -1.35 -13.20 19.03
C HIS A 506 -1.15 -11.77 18.53
N TYR A 507 -2.24 -11.06 18.20
CA TYR A 507 -2.18 -9.69 17.71
C TYR A 507 -1.46 -8.73 18.67
N HIS A 508 -1.82 -8.75 19.96
CA HIS A 508 -1.11 -7.94 20.96
C HIS A 508 0.33 -8.39 21.16
N GLY A 509 0.61 -9.68 21.02
CA GLY A 509 1.95 -10.24 21.00
C GLY A 509 2.79 -9.70 19.85
N GLU A 510 2.24 -9.63 18.64
CA GLU A 510 2.91 -9.07 17.46
C GLU A 510 3.22 -7.58 17.66
N GLU A 511 2.26 -6.79 18.15
CA GLU A 511 2.49 -5.37 18.45
C GLU A 511 3.57 -5.16 19.51
N ARG A 512 3.55 -5.97 20.58
CA ARG A 512 4.61 -5.96 21.58
C ARG A 512 5.96 -6.38 21.00
N ALA A 513 5.99 -7.41 20.15
CA ALA A 513 7.20 -7.87 19.49
C ALA A 513 7.80 -6.79 18.59
N LYS A 514 6.97 -6.06 17.83
CA LYS A 514 7.42 -4.91 17.01
C LYS A 514 8.07 -3.83 17.88
N GLN A 515 7.47 -3.50 19.02
CA GLN A 515 8.01 -2.48 19.94
C GLN A 515 9.35 -2.93 20.56
N GLU A 516 9.43 -4.17 21.05
CA GLU A 516 10.67 -4.73 21.62
C GLU A 516 11.77 -4.85 20.56
N MET A 517 11.42 -5.28 19.33
CA MET A 517 12.35 -5.35 18.20
C MET A 517 12.88 -3.96 17.82
N LYS A 518 11.99 -2.96 17.74
CA LYS A 518 12.39 -1.57 17.49
C LYS A 518 13.36 -1.06 18.56
N ALA A 519 13.08 -1.32 19.84
CA ALA A 519 13.93 -0.89 20.94
C ALA A 519 15.33 -1.52 20.89
N ILE A 520 15.44 -2.83 20.63
CA ILE A 520 16.75 -3.50 20.54
C ILE A 520 17.51 -3.12 19.26
N ILE A 521 16.83 -2.88 18.14
CA ILE A 521 17.46 -2.34 16.93
C ILE A 521 18.00 -0.92 17.21
N SER A 522 17.24 -0.06 17.88
CA SER A 522 17.72 1.27 18.28
C SER A 522 18.95 1.18 19.20
N TYR A 523 18.96 0.26 20.17
CA TYR A 523 20.13 0.00 21.01
C TYR A 523 21.38 -0.35 20.18
N VAL A 524 21.25 -1.28 19.23
CA VAL A 524 22.35 -1.67 18.33
C VAL A 524 22.81 -0.49 17.48
N ARG A 525 21.88 0.32 16.96
CA ARG A 525 22.19 1.51 16.14
C ARG A 525 22.93 2.58 16.94
N VAL A 526 22.50 2.89 18.16
CA VAL A 526 23.17 3.85 19.05
C VAL A 526 24.58 3.36 19.38
N TRP A 527 24.74 2.07 19.69
CA TRP A 527 26.05 1.46 19.89
C TRP A 527 26.95 1.59 18.65
N ALA A 528 26.44 1.25 17.48
CA ALA A 528 27.21 1.30 16.24
C ALA A 528 27.57 2.75 15.85
N ALA A 529 26.67 3.71 16.07
CA ALA A 529 26.91 5.13 15.83
C ALA A 529 28.00 5.70 16.76
N SER A 530 28.16 5.14 17.96
CA SER A 530 29.23 5.52 18.88
C SER A 530 30.63 5.13 18.38
N LYS A 531 30.73 4.30 17.34
CA LYS A 531 32.01 3.88 16.74
C LYS A 531 32.38 4.88 15.65
N THR A 532 33.12 5.92 15.99
CA THR A 532 33.51 6.97 15.04
C THR A 532 34.82 6.65 14.32
N GLU A 533 35.71 5.88 14.95
CA GLU A 533 37.01 5.49 14.41
C GLU A 533 37.00 4.02 13.95
N ASN A 534 37.67 3.75 12.83
CA ASN A 534 37.83 2.41 12.24
C ASN A 534 36.50 1.62 12.16
N ARG A 535 35.45 2.26 11.63
CA ARG A 535 34.10 1.67 11.48
C ARG A 535 34.09 0.38 10.68
N MET A 536 34.91 0.29 9.63
CA MET A 536 35.02 -0.92 8.82
C MET A 536 35.65 -2.07 9.61
N GLY A 537 36.64 -1.80 10.47
CA GLY A 537 37.18 -2.77 11.42
C GLY A 537 36.15 -3.27 12.44
N TRP A 538 35.29 -2.39 12.95
CA TRP A 538 34.14 -2.80 13.78
C TRP A 538 33.14 -3.68 13.03
N CYS A 539 32.83 -3.34 11.78
CA CYS A 539 31.99 -4.15 10.90
C CYS A 539 32.60 -5.54 10.66
N GLN A 540 33.91 -5.61 10.37
CA GLN A 540 34.65 -6.86 10.22
C GLN A 540 34.64 -7.72 11.49
N ALA A 541 34.85 -7.09 12.66
CA ALA A 541 34.81 -7.77 13.95
C ALA A 541 33.42 -8.38 14.20
N LEU A 542 32.37 -7.60 13.99
CA LEU A 542 30.99 -8.06 14.16
C LEU A 542 30.64 -9.16 13.16
N ASN A 543 31.03 -9.02 11.88
CA ASN A 543 30.80 -10.05 10.86
C ASN A 543 31.38 -11.40 11.29
N ARG A 544 32.63 -11.42 11.79
CA ARG A 544 33.26 -12.64 12.30
C ARG A 544 32.56 -13.22 13.53
N VAL A 545 32.05 -12.37 14.44
CA VAL A 545 31.28 -12.83 15.61
C VAL A 545 29.97 -13.47 15.16
N VAL A 546 29.22 -12.79 14.28
CA VAL A 546 27.93 -13.23 13.75
C VAL A 546 28.07 -14.54 12.97
N CYS A 547 29.07 -14.62 12.09
CA CYS A 547 29.31 -15.80 11.27
C CYS A 547 29.92 -16.99 12.04
N ASN A 548 30.17 -16.87 13.34
CA ASN A 548 30.48 -18.02 14.22
C ASN A 548 29.24 -18.48 15.03
N GLY A 549 28.08 -17.84 14.83
CA GLY A 549 26.82 -18.19 15.47
C GLY A 549 25.89 -19.00 14.57
N GLN A 550 24.63 -19.13 14.99
CA GLN A 550 23.56 -19.83 14.25
C GLN A 550 22.41 -18.89 13.85
N GLY A 551 22.60 -17.57 14.02
CA GLY A 551 21.57 -16.57 13.76
C GLY A 551 21.45 -16.21 12.27
N SER A 552 20.47 -15.37 11.95
CA SER A 552 20.26 -14.86 10.58
C SER A 552 21.31 -13.84 10.13
N GLY A 553 22.08 -13.30 11.07
CA GLY A 553 23.03 -12.21 10.84
C GLY A 553 22.42 -10.82 10.69
N SER A 554 21.13 -10.65 10.99
CA SER A 554 20.41 -9.35 10.91
C SER A 554 21.10 -8.21 11.65
N ILE A 555 21.75 -8.47 12.79
CA ILE A 555 22.45 -7.44 13.57
C ILE A 555 23.50 -6.68 12.77
N LEU A 556 24.16 -7.34 11.81
CA LEU A 556 25.18 -6.71 10.95
C LEU A 556 24.55 -5.61 10.09
N PHE A 557 23.37 -5.89 9.53
CA PHE A 557 22.59 -4.95 8.71
C PHE A 557 21.95 -3.83 9.55
N HIS A 558 21.70 -4.06 10.83
CA HIS A 558 21.20 -3.01 11.72
C HIS A 558 22.32 -2.10 12.25
N ALA A 559 23.53 -2.63 12.44
CA ALA A 559 24.66 -1.92 13.01
C ALA A 559 25.47 -1.14 11.96
N PHE A 560 25.86 -1.82 10.87
CA PHE A 560 26.80 -1.31 9.88
C PHE A 560 26.31 -1.52 8.42
N PRO A 561 25.07 -1.11 8.08
CA PRO A 561 24.51 -1.36 6.75
C PRO A 561 25.33 -0.69 5.63
N GLN A 562 25.80 0.54 5.84
CA GLN A 562 26.54 1.29 4.82
C GLN A 562 27.93 0.71 4.60
N GLU A 563 28.62 0.32 5.67
CA GLU A 563 29.93 -0.32 5.59
C GLU A 563 29.84 -1.67 4.87
N LEU A 564 28.80 -2.46 5.18
CA LEU A 564 28.57 -3.75 4.54
C LEU A 564 28.35 -3.61 3.03
N VAL A 565 27.46 -2.71 2.63
CA VAL A 565 27.14 -2.43 1.22
C VAL A 565 28.36 -1.89 0.48
N ALA A 566 29.12 -0.99 1.10
CA ALA A 566 30.34 -0.45 0.51
C ALA A 566 31.40 -1.54 0.30
N LYS A 567 31.61 -2.43 1.28
CA LYS A 567 32.57 -3.52 1.16
C LYS A 567 32.16 -4.56 0.12
N LEU A 568 30.86 -4.87 0.04
CA LEU A 568 30.29 -5.72 -1.02
C LEU A 568 30.54 -5.16 -2.42
N ALA A 569 30.26 -3.87 -2.61
CA ALA A 569 30.51 -3.18 -3.88
C ALA A 569 32.00 -3.15 -4.24
N GLU A 570 32.87 -2.88 -3.25
CA GLU A 570 34.33 -2.91 -3.41
C GLU A 570 34.82 -4.30 -3.87
N GLN A 571 34.33 -5.38 -3.25
CA GLN A 571 34.78 -6.74 -3.52
C GLN A 571 34.26 -7.31 -4.84
N THR A 572 33.04 -6.93 -5.24
CA THR A 572 32.36 -7.54 -6.39
C THR A 572 32.27 -6.60 -7.60
N GLY A 573 32.68 -5.33 -7.46
CA GLY A 573 32.54 -4.32 -8.51
C GLY A 573 31.09 -3.87 -8.74
N GLY A 574 30.21 -4.06 -7.75
CA GLY A 574 28.80 -3.65 -7.80
C GLY A 574 28.57 -2.16 -7.59
N LYS A 575 27.30 -1.76 -7.53
CA LYS A 575 26.93 -0.36 -7.34
C LYS A 575 26.98 0.02 -5.86
N THR A 576 27.72 1.08 -5.52
CA THR A 576 27.67 1.66 -4.18
C THR A 576 26.35 2.41 -4.01
N VAL A 577 25.41 1.81 -3.28
CA VAL A 577 24.12 2.42 -2.94
C VAL A 577 24.21 3.04 -1.54
N ARG A 578 23.69 4.27 -1.40
CA ARG A 578 23.58 4.90 -0.08
C ARG A 578 22.39 4.31 0.65
N VAL A 579 22.63 3.76 1.84
CA VAL A 579 21.57 3.19 2.67
C VAL A 579 20.96 4.29 3.54
N VAL A 580 19.65 4.24 3.75
CA VAL A 580 18.98 5.09 4.73
C VAL A 580 19.23 4.51 6.11
N VAL A 581 20.04 5.19 6.91
CA VAL A 581 20.26 4.86 8.33
C VAL A 581 19.52 5.91 9.15
N PRO A 582 18.57 5.52 10.02
CA PRO A 582 17.84 6.50 10.81
C PRO A 582 18.76 7.26 11.75
N GLU A 583 18.40 8.52 11.91
CA GLU A 583 19.10 9.42 12.78
C GLU A 583 18.92 8.97 14.25
N VAL A 584 20.02 8.65 14.92
CA VAL A 584 20.05 8.33 16.35
C VAL A 584 20.23 9.58 17.22
N THR A 585 20.15 10.77 16.63
CA THR A 585 20.29 12.05 17.33
C THR A 585 19.25 12.16 18.45
N GLY A 586 19.71 12.43 19.67
CA GLY A 586 18.85 12.48 20.85
C GLY A 586 18.58 11.13 21.50
N MET A 587 19.16 10.03 21.01
CA MET A 587 19.15 8.72 21.67
C MET A 587 20.49 8.44 22.36
N SER A 588 20.45 7.80 23.53
CA SER A 588 21.64 7.33 24.23
C SER A 588 21.36 6.02 24.99
N ILE A 589 22.42 5.34 25.42
CA ILE A 589 22.33 4.14 26.25
C ILE A 589 22.77 4.53 27.66
N HIS A 590 21.89 4.33 28.64
CA HIS A 590 22.22 4.46 30.05
C HIS A 590 22.32 3.08 30.69
N ARG A 591 23.38 2.85 31.45
CA ARG A 591 23.54 1.64 32.26
C ARG A 591 23.76 2.03 33.70
N ASP A 592 22.97 1.44 34.60
CA ASP A 592 23.07 1.73 36.03
C ASP A 592 23.98 0.76 36.78
N SER A 593 24.14 1.01 38.09
CA SER A 593 24.95 0.21 39.00
C SER A 593 24.42 -1.21 39.24
N GLU A 594 23.15 -1.47 38.95
CA GLU A 594 22.53 -2.80 39.06
C GLU A 594 22.67 -3.62 37.77
N GLY A 595 23.35 -3.07 36.75
CA GLY A 595 23.56 -3.71 35.46
C GLY A 595 22.34 -3.62 34.53
N ARG A 596 21.35 -2.79 34.86
CA ARG A 596 20.18 -2.52 34.00
C ARG A 596 20.58 -1.55 32.88
N SER A 597 20.16 -1.85 31.67
CA SER A 597 20.41 -1.06 30.46
C SER A 597 19.11 -0.46 29.96
N PHE A 598 19.14 0.85 29.69
CA PHE A 598 18.01 1.64 29.22
C PHE A 598 18.37 2.34 27.92
N LEU A 599 17.43 2.32 26.97
CA LEU A 599 17.44 3.27 25.85
C LEU A 599 16.83 4.57 26.34
N VAL A 600 17.57 5.67 26.23
CA VAL A 600 17.13 7.01 26.60
C VAL A 600 16.84 7.78 25.33
N GLU A 601 15.62 8.26 25.17
CA GLU A 601 15.17 9.08 24.05
C GLU A 601 14.83 10.49 24.56
N LYS A 602 15.44 11.53 24.00
CA LYS A 602 15.04 12.93 24.27
C LYS A 602 13.70 13.21 23.60
N ILE A 603 12.72 13.63 24.39
CA ILE A 603 11.38 14.01 23.93
C ILE A 603 11.08 15.46 24.32
N GLU A 604 10.11 16.09 23.66
CA GLU A 604 9.63 17.41 24.09
C GLU A 604 9.14 17.33 25.54
N GLY A 605 9.81 18.04 26.46
CA GLY A 605 9.47 18.07 27.88
C GLY A 605 10.19 17.06 28.78
N GLY A 606 11.15 16.26 28.28
CA GLY A 606 11.98 15.41 29.14
C GLY A 606 12.73 14.28 28.45
N GLU A 607 13.04 13.24 29.23
CA GLU A 607 13.68 12.01 28.74
C GLU A 607 12.75 10.82 28.93
N LYS A 608 12.59 10.03 27.88
CA LYS A 608 11.89 8.75 27.95
C LYS A 608 12.92 7.64 28.11
N GLN A 609 12.83 6.90 29.22
CA GLN A 609 13.68 5.74 29.47
C GLN A 609 12.92 4.44 29.18
N THR A 610 13.44 3.65 28.25
CA THR A 610 12.91 2.32 27.92
C THR A 610 13.86 1.27 28.48
N PHE A 611 13.43 0.50 29.47
CA PHE A 611 14.20 -0.64 29.98
C PHE A 611 14.36 -1.69 28.89
N LEU A 612 15.60 -2.12 28.66
CA LEU A 612 15.92 -3.14 27.66
C LEU A 612 16.16 -4.49 28.32
N PHE A 613 17.14 -4.54 29.23
CA PHE A 613 17.58 -5.76 29.91
C PHE A 613 18.43 -5.42 31.13
N GLN A 614 18.61 -6.40 32.02
CA GLN A 614 19.61 -6.38 33.09
C GLN A 614 20.60 -7.51 32.85
N TYR A 615 21.90 -7.21 32.88
CA TYR A 615 22.94 -8.23 32.79
C TYR A 615 23.57 -8.42 34.16
N LYS A 616 23.38 -9.61 34.74
CA LYS A 616 23.85 -9.97 36.07
C LYS A 616 24.27 -11.44 36.08
N ASP A 617 25.42 -11.73 36.71
CA ASP A 617 25.95 -13.09 36.88
C ASP A 617 26.06 -13.90 35.57
N GLY A 618 26.40 -13.23 34.46
CA GLY A 618 26.51 -13.87 33.15
C GLY A 618 25.18 -14.14 32.44
N GLN A 619 24.06 -13.69 33.00
CA GLN A 619 22.71 -13.91 32.46
C GLN A 619 21.99 -12.59 32.16
N PHE A 620 21.12 -12.63 31.16
CA PHE A 620 20.23 -11.51 30.80
C PHE A 620 18.85 -11.71 31.42
N PHE A 621 18.40 -10.72 32.18
CA PHE A 621 17.06 -10.63 32.73
C PHE A 621 16.28 -9.56 31.98
N PHE A 622 15.00 -9.84 31.70
CA PHE A 622 14.14 -8.95 30.95
C PHE A 622 12.83 -8.73 31.71
N GLY A 623 12.23 -7.55 31.52
CA GLY A 623 10.99 -7.12 32.17
C GLY A 623 9.72 -7.60 31.48
#